data_AF-A0A3G6YL14-F1
#
_entry.id   AF-A0A3G6YL14-F1
#
_cell.length_a   1.000
_cell.length_b   1.000
_cell.length_c   1.000
_cell.angle_alpha   90.00
_cell.angle_beta   90.00
_cell.angle_gamma   90.00
#
_symmetry.space_group_name_H-M   'P 1'
#
loop_
_entity.id
_entity.type
_entity.pdbx_description
1 polymer ?
#
loop_
_entity_poly.entity_id
_entity_poly.type
_entity_poly.pdbx_seq_one_letter_code
_entity_poly.pdbx_strand_id
1 'polypeptide(L)'
;METKFYSFIEESNSSVIPWGYILNKAIRHTYPLKDSMDIILSRMNVAVNYSKHYIALYQFQNYDFSFSQYTHGNHQSILKLIDKHVIGDQLLKIEQYDPKSILEYLSFINTKHKISELDLILELAIYIYSLEHNKHIDVTESINQIFTKYPNKVKKLVSSLLIHKKVNCEFKSIYDLGKTDFNRKPFIKVNSRYFFFNHSFFYIGFYYAFLEILYQINIDSKKQGLLLEEFAEHSLNSSKQNFISNNEYKVYKPQKTELNIKSDTLEVDLLIQNENSIALFEIKNRVLIKNSKGGNGYYILNDLVESLVKSQTQLNKHKRYLTKFKEITFKDKQKIIFK
;
A
#
# COMPACT_ATOMS: atom_id res chain seq x y z
N MET A 1 -13.46 20.65 -6.02
CA MET A 1 -12.08 20.84 -5.50
C MET A 1 -11.17 20.07 -6.42
N GLU A 2 -10.39 20.77 -7.24
CA GLU A 2 -9.46 20.16 -8.19
C GLU A 2 -8.28 19.55 -7.43
N THR A 3 -8.18 18.23 -7.42
CA THR A 3 -6.97 17.52 -7.03
C THR A 3 -5.92 17.80 -8.11
N LYS A 4 -5.01 18.74 -7.86
CA LYS A 4 -3.78 18.85 -8.64
C LYS A 4 -2.96 17.58 -8.39
N PHE A 5 -3.14 16.59 -9.27
CA PHE A 5 -2.16 15.52 -9.41
C PHE A 5 -0.80 16.19 -9.69
N TYR A 6 0.20 15.82 -8.90
CA TYR A 6 1.56 16.32 -9.00
C TYR A 6 2.01 16.40 -10.46
N SER A 7 2.30 17.60 -10.93
CA SER A 7 3.11 17.81 -12.13
C SER A 7 4.45 17.13 -11.86
N PHE A 8 4.68 15.97 -12.48
CA PHE A 8 6.01 15.38 -12.52
C PHE A 8 6.92 16.35 -13.26
N ILE A 9 7.75 17.04 -12.47
CA ILE A 9 9.10 17.55 -12.79
C ILE A 9 9.21 18.09 -14.22
N GLU A 10 8.97 19.39 -14.39
CA GLU A 10 9.68 20.13 -15.44
C GLU A 10 11.19 19.94 -15.20
N GLU A 11 11.97 19.73 -16.27
CA GLU A 11 13.43 19.56 -16.26
C GLU A 11 14.09 20.57 -15.32
N SER A 12 14.30 20.18 -14.07
CA SER A 12 14.90 21.08 -13.10
C SER A 12 16.36 20.70 -12.97
N ASN A 13 17.25 21.62 -13.35
CA ASN A 13 18.66 21.65 -12.98
C ASN A 13 18.91 21.65 -11.44
N SER A 14 17.89 21.42 -10.63
CA SER A 14 17.95 21.35 -9.18
C SER A 14 18.02 19.89 -8.71
N SER A 15 18.98 19.59 -7.84
CA SER A 15 19.11 18.27 -7.23
C SER A 15 17.83 17.89 -6.48
N VAL A 16 17.19 16.79 -6.90
CA VAL A 16 15.99 16.24 -6.25
C VAL A 16 16.31 15.84 -4.82
N ILE A 17 15.41 16.16 -3.89
CA ILE A 17 15.57 15.80 -2.47
C ILE A 17 15.09 14.36 -2.25
N PRO A 18 15.91 13.47 -1.69
CA PRO A 18 15.54 12.08 -1.48
C PRO A 18 14.75 11.89 -0.18
N TRP A 19 13.50 12.36 -0.20
CA TRP A 19 12.65 12.38 0.98
C TRP A 19 12.44 11.00 1.60
N GLY A 20 12.27 9.95 0.79
CA GLY A 20 12.17 8.56 1.27
C GLY A 20 13.41 8.12 2.04
N TYR A 21 14.61 8.39 1.50
CA TYR A 21 15.87 8.09 2.19
C TYR A 21 16.01 8.85 3.51
N ILE A 22 15.78 10.17 3.47
CA ILE A 22 15.92 11.05 4.64
C ILE A 22 14.96 10.62 5.74
N LEU A 23 13.68 10.35 5.40
CA LEU A 23 12.69 9.87 6.35
C LEU A 23 13.13 8.56 7.00
N ASN A 24 13.54 7.58 6.20
CA ASN A 24 13.95 6.28 6.70
C ASN A 24 15.17 6.37 7.63
N LYS A 25 16.12 7.27 7.35
CA LYS A 25 17.25 7.58 8.24
C LYS A 25 16.80 8.33 9.49
N ALA A 26 15.94 9.33 9.37
CA ALA A 26 15.46 10.12 10.50
C ALA A 26 14.70 9.26 11.52
N ILE A 27 13.77 8.42 11.06
CA ILE A 27 12.97 7.54 11.94
C ILE A 27 13.86 6.49 12.65
N ARG A 28 14.96 6.07 12.02
CA ARG A 28 15.94 5.19 12.68
C ARG A 28 16.58 5.86 13.90
N HIS A 29 16.67 7.19 13.90
CA HIS A 29 17.36 8.00 14.90
C HIS A 29 16.40 8.90 15.70
N THR A 30 15.32 8.33 16.23
CA THR A 30 14.27 9.03 17.02
C THR A 30 14.70 9.43 18.44
N TYR A 31 15.99 9.68 18.66
CA TYR A 31 16.50 10.13 19.95
C TYR A 31 16.23 11.62 20.13
N PRO A 32 15.78 12.07 21.31
CA PRO A 32 15.57 13.49 21.58
C PRO A 32 16.90 14.24 21.54
N LEU A 33 16.94 15.33 20.78
CA LEU A 33 18.05 16.28 20.77
C LEU A 33 17.80 17.36 21.82
N LYS A 34 18.85 17.78 22.55
CA LYS A 34 18.79 18.85 23.55
C LYS A 34 19.25 20.21 23.01
N ASP A 35 19.39 20.33 21.69
CA ASP A 35 19.92 21.53 21.02
C ASP A 35 18.83 22.58 20.78
N SER A 36 19.22 23.83 20.54
CA SER A 36 18.29 24.90 20.15
C SER A 36 17.72 24.68 18.74
N MET A 37 16.55 25.28 18.47
CA MET A 37 15.88 25.16 17.17
C MET A 37 16.77 25.59 16.00
N ASP A 38 17.55 26.67 16.15
CA ASP A 38 18.46 27.15 15.09
C ASP A 38 19.56 26.13 14.77
N ILE A 39 20.13 25.49 15.80
CA ILE A 39 21.14 24.44 15.62
C ILE A 39 20.52 23.22 14.94
N ILE A 40 19.31 22.84 15.34
CA ILE A 40 18.57 21.73 14.73
C ILE A 40 18.31 22.01 13.25
N LEU A 41 17.79 23.20 12.91
CA LEU A 41 17.53 23.60 11.52
C LEU A 41 18.81 23.62 10.67
N SER A 42 19.91 24.16 11.22
CA SER A 42 21.20 24.14 10.55
C SER A 42 21.68 22.71 10.25
N ARG A 43 21.62 21.80 11.23
CA ARG A 43 21.97 20.39 11.06
C ARG A 43 21.05 19.68 10.07
N MET A 44 19.76 19.99 10.08
CA MET A 44 18.80 19.46 9.10
C MET A 44 19.17 19.86 7.68
N ASN A 45 19.49 21.13 7.44
CA ASN A 45 19.92 21.62 6.13
C ASN A 45 21.21 20.91 5.66
N VAL A 46 22.17 20.74 6.56
CA VAL A 46 23.40 19.99 6.29
C VAL A 46 23.11 18.52 5.94
N ALA A 47 22.24 17.86 6.70
CA ALA A 47 21.86 16.47 6.44
C ALA A 47 21.13 16.30 5.11
N VAL A 48 20.24 17.24 4.76
CA VAL A 48 19.57 17.28 3.45
C VAL A 48 20.59 17.43 2.33
N ASN A 49 21.52 18.39 2.42
CA ASN A 49 22.54 18.61 1.40
C ASN A 49 23.45 17.38 1.23
N TYR A 50 23.94 16.79 2.33
CA TYR A 50 24.74 15.56 2.25
C TYR A 50 23.96 14.40 1.64
N SER A 51 22.67 14.27 1.93
CA SER A 51 21.83 13.22 1.34
C SER A 51 21.70 13.38 -0.18
N LYS A 52 21.57 14.61 -0.69
CA LYS A 52 21.57 14.89 -2.14
C LYS A 52 22.89 14.44 -2.78
N HIS A 53 24.02 14.86 -2.22
CA HIS A 53 25.34 14.49 -2.75
C HIS A 53 25.60 12.98 -2.70
N TYR A 54 25.27 12.34 -1.57
CA TYR A 54 25.46 10.90 -1.40
C TYR A 54 24.68 10.09 -2.44
N ILE A 55 23.43 10.45 -2.73
CA ILE A 55 22.61 9.73 -3.71
C ILE A 55 23.07 10.02 -5.14
N ALA A 56 23.57 11.22 -5.43
CA ALA A 56 24.14 11.54 -6.73
C ALA A 56 25.32 10.63 -7.12
N LEU A 57 26.10 10.13 -6.14
CA LEU A 57 27.18 9.17 -6.40
C LEU A 57 26.69 7.86 -7.06
N TYR A 58 25.43 7.50 -6.86
CA TYR A 58 24.85 6.29 -7.41
C TYR A 58 24.26 6.47 -8.82
N GLN A 59 24.33 7.69 -9.37
CA GLN A 59 23.93 8.00 -10.74
C GLN A 59 22.51 7.52 -11.09
N PHE A 60 21.57 7.67 -10.16
CA PHE A 60 20.15 7.47 -10.47
C PHE A 60 19.72 8.57 -11.43
N GLN A 61 19.31 8.17 -12.63
CA GLN A 61 18.90 9.07 -13.70
C GLN A 61 17.38 9.21 -13.73
N ASN A 62 16.88 10.36 -14.20
CA ASN A 62 15.46 10.54 -14.50
C ASN A 62 15.00 9.52 -15.56
N TYR A 63 13.71 9.17 -15.50
CA TYR A 63 13.06 8.22 -16.40
C TYR A 63 13.26 8.58 -17.88
N ASP A 64 13.26 9.87 -18.23
CA ASP A 64 13.38 10.34 -19.61
C ASP A 64 14.73 9.99 -20.25
N PHE A 65 15.83 10.06 -19.48
CA PHE A 65 17.16 9.64 -19.96
C PHE A 65 17.28 8.12 -20.13
N SER A 66 16.38 7.37 -19.51
CA SER A 66 16.44 5.92 -19.42
C SER A 66 15.70 5.22 -20.57
N PHE A 67 14.81 5.93 -21.28
CA PHE A 67 14.04 5.37 -22.40
C PHE A 67 14.94 4.87 -23.54
N SER A 68 15.97 5.63 -23.89
CA SER A 68 16.98 5.22 -24.88
C SER A 68 17.75 3.97 -24.43
N GLN A 69 18.01 3.85 -23.12
CA GLN A 69 18.74 2.73 -22.51
C GLN A 69 17.87 1.46 -22.45
N TYR A 70 16.55 1.58 -22.29
CA TYR A 70 15.62 0.46 -22.39
C TYR A 70 15.47 -0.06 -23.82
N THR A 71 15.39 0.86 -24.79
CA THR A 71 15.15 0.52 -26.20
C THR A 71 16.39 -0.06 -26.90
N HIS A 72 17.59 0.36 -26.49
CA HIS A 72 18.86 -0.09 -27.07
C HIS A 72 19.66 -1.02 -26.14
N GLY A 73 19.09 -1.37 -24.99
CA GLY A 73 19.71 -2.25 -24.00
C GLY A 73 19.64 -3.73 -24.38
N ASN A 74 20.49 -4.53 -23.75
CA ASN A 74 20.38 -5.99 -23.73
C ASN A 74 19.70 -6.48 -22.43
N HIS A 75 19.43 -7.78 -22.33
CA HIS A 75 18.73 -8.35 -21.16
C HIS A 75 19.43 -8.05 -19.82
N GLN A 76 20.76 -8.03 -19.76
CA GLN A 76 21.51 -7.70 -18.55
C GLN A 76 21.45 -6.21 -18.22
N SER A 77 21.47 -5.33 -19.22
CA SER A 77 21.34 -3.89 -19.00
C SER A 77 19.92 -3.51 -18.60
N ILE A 78 18.89 -4.16 -19.16
CA ILE A 78 17.49 -3.93 -18.80
C ILE A 78 17.24 -4.26 -17.32
N LEU A 79 17.73 -5.41 -16.83
CA LEU A 79 17.58 -5.75 -15.40
C LEU A 79 18.25 -4.70 -14.49
N LYS A 80 19.48 -4.31 -14.81
CA LYS A 80 20.19 -3.27 -14.05
C LYS A 80 19.49 -1.90 -14.09
N LEU A 81 18.82 -1.57 -15.19
CA LEU A 81 18.04 -0.34 -15.32
C LEU A 81 16.78 -0.39 -14.45
N ILE A 82 16.06 -1.51 -14.48
CA ILE A 82 14.89 -1.76 -13.63
C ILE A 82 15.29 -1.65 -12.15
N ASP A 83 16.41 -2.25 -11.76
CA ASP A 83 16.93 -2.17 -10.39
C ASP A 83 17.17 -0.73 -9.98
N LYS A 84 17.84 0.05 -10.83
CA LYS A 84 18.13 1.46 -10.58
C LYS A 84 16.86 2.30 -10.45
N HIS A 85 15.86 2.06 -11.29
CA HIS A 85 14.58 2.79 -11.25
C HIS A 85 13.80 2.48 -10.00
N VAL A 86 13.66 1.21 -9.64
CA VAL A 86 12.95 0.84 -8.41
C VAL A 86 13.66 1.41 -7.18
N ILE A 87 15.00 1.34 -7.11
CA ILE A 87 15.74 1.97 -6.01
C ILE A 87 15.53 3.49 -6.01
N GLY A 88 15.67 4.14 -7.17
CA GLY A 88 15.45 5.58 -7.33
C GLY A 88 14.07 6.01 -6.82
N ASP A 89 13.01 5.33 -7.24
CA ASP A 89 11.64 5.57 -6.77
C ASP A 89 11.53 5.44 -5.25
N GLN A 90 12.06 4.36 -4.67
CA GLN A 90 11.99 4.12 -3.23
C GLN A 90 12.80 5.15 -2.43
N LEU A 91 13.86 5.75 -2.99
CA LEU A 91 14.62 6.83 -2.34
C LEU A 91 13.87 8.17 -2.33
N LEU A 92 13.05 8.42 -3.35
CA LEU A 92 12.26 9.64 -3.50
C LEU A 92 10.91 9.55 -2.78
N LYS A 93 10.26 8.38 -2.86
CA LYS A 93 8.91 8.15 -2.38
C LYS A 93 8.85 8.06 -0.86
N ILE A 94 7.82 8.68 -0.29
CA ILE A 94 7.31 8.33 1.03
C ILE A 94 5.98 7.61 0.82
N GLU A 95 5.85 6.38 1.32
CA GLU A 95 4.60 5.63 1.24
C GLU A 95 3.54 6.32 2.09
N GLN A 96 2.43 6.68 1.45
CA GLN A 96 1.30 7.38 2.04
C GLN A 96 0.03 6.56 1.90
N TYR A 97 -0.80 6.61 2.92
CA TYR A 97 -2.06 5.88 2.99
C TYR A 97 -3.15 6.83 3.47
N ASP A 98 -4.38 6.60 3.00
CA ASP A 98 -5.55 7.31 3.51
C ASP A 98 -5.98 6.69 4.85
N PRO A 99 -5.81 7.39 5.99
CA PRO A 99 -6.17 6.86 7.30
C PRO A 99 -7.67 6.60 7.43
N LYS A 100 -8.51 7.35 6.69
CA LYS A 100 -9.96 7.18 6.72
C LYS A 100 -10.37 5.83 6.15
N SER A 101 -9.93 5.52 4.92
CA SER A 101 -10.19 4.23 4.27
C SER A 101 -9.67 3.06 5.12
N ILE A 102 -8.50 3.22 5.76
CA ILE A 102 -7.99 2.20 6.69
C ILE A 102 -8.97 2.01 7.85
N LEU A 103 -9.37 3.09 8.55
CA LEU A 103 -10.27 2.99 9.70
C LEU A 103 -11.63 2.36 9.33
N GLU A 104 -12.18 2.72 8.16
CA GLU A 104 -13.41 2.13 7.64
C GLU A 104 -13.24 0.62 7.41
N TYR A 105 -12.12 0.19 6.83
CA TYR A 105 -11.81 -1.23 6.68
C TYR A 105 -11.68 -1.95 8.04
N LEU A 106 -10.94 -1.38 8.99
CA LEU A 106 -10.80 -1.97 10.33
C LEU A 106 -12.17 -2.13 11.01
N SER A 107 -13.02 -1.11 10.89
CA SER A 107 -14.39 -1.13 11.44
C SER A 107 -15.20 -2.25 10.78
N PHE A 108 -15.18 -2.35 9.45
CA PHE A 108 -15.86 -3.41 8.70
C PHE A 108 -15.42 -4.80 9.15
N ILE A 109 -14.11 -5.06 9.23
CA ILE A 109 -13.57 -6.36 9.67
C ILE A 109 -13.99 -6.69 11.10
N ASN A 110 -13.96 -5.70 12.01
CA ASN A 110 -14.34 -5.91 13.41
C ASN A 110 -15.84 -6.27 13.55
N THR A 111 -16.71 -5.78 12.66
CA THR A 111 -18.13 -6.22 12.66
C THR A 111 -18.29 -7.71 12.33
N LYS A 112 -17.40 -8.26 11.50
CA LYS A 112 -17.40 -9.68 11.10
C LYS A 112 -16.70 -10.57 12.12
N HIS A 113 -15.66 -10.07 12.77
CA HIS A 113 -14.84 -10.82 13.72
C HIS A 113 -14.79 -10.07 15.05
N LYS A 114 -15.71 -10.42 15.96
CA LYS A 114 -15.87 -9.76 17.27
C LYS A 114 -14.97 -10.40 18.32
N ILE A 115 -13.66 -10.11 18.28
CA ILE A 115 -12.68 -10.61 19.24
C ILE A 115 -11.92 -9.46 19.90
N SER A 116 -11.54 -9.66 21.17
CA SER A 116 -10.97 -8.61 22.02
C SER A 116 -9.67 -8.01 21.49
N GLU A 117 -8.87 -8.79 20.76
CA GLU A 117 -7.66 -8.31 20.09
C GLU A 117 -7.98 -7.26 19.02
N LEU A 118 -8.99 -7.52 18.17
CA LEU A 118 -9.41 -6.60 17.12
C LEU A 118 -10.12 -5.37 17.72
N ASP A 119 -10.95 -5.57 18.76
CA ASP A 119 -11.60 -4.47 19.48
C ASP A 119 -10.57 -3.49 20.05
N LEU A 120 -9.51 -4.00 20.70
CA LEU A 120 -8.46 -3.15 21.25
C LEU A 120 -7.69 -2.40 20.15
N ILE A 121 -7.36 -3.07 19.04
CA ILE A 121 -6.66 -2.41 17.92
C ILE A 121 -7.56 -1.34 17.30
N LEU A 122 -8.86 -1.61 17.13
CA LEU A 122 -9.83 -0.65 16.58
C LEU A 122 -10.02 0.56 17.50
N GLU A 123 -10.14 0.34 18.81
CA GLU A 123 -10.29 1.44 19.79
C GLU A 123 -9.07 2.37 19.75
N LEU A 124 -7.85 1.80 19.68
CA LEU A 124 -6.63 2.58 19.50
C LEU A 124 -6.60 3.32 18.16
N ALA A 125 -7.04 2.68 17.07
CA ALA A 125 -7.09 3.29 15.74
C ALA A 125 -8.09 4.46 15.69
N ILE A 126 -9.26 4.33 16.30
CA ILE A 126 -10.28 5.39 16.43
C ILE A 126 -9.71 6.57 17.24
N TYR A 127 -9.09 6.28 18.39
CA TYR A 127 -8.46 7.31 19.22
C TYR A 127 -7.39 8.07 18.43
N ILE A 128 -6.48 7.37 17.74
CA ILE A 128 -5.44 8.05 16.96
C ILE A 128 -6.04 8.86 15.80
N TYR A 129 -7.08 8.35 15.14
CA TYR A 129 -7.73 9.05 14.04
C TYR A 129 -8.38 10.37 14.46
N SER A 130 -8.86 10.47 15.71
CA SER A 130 -9.49 11.69 16.24
C SER A 130 -8.50 12.77 16.66
N LEU A 131 -7.20 12.43 16.77
CA LEU A 131 -6.14 13.40 17.03
C LEU A 131 -5.89 14.29 15.82
N GLU A 132 -5.20 15.41 16.04
CA GLU A 132 -4.82 16.33 14.97
C GLU A 132 -3.94 15.64 13.93
N HIS A 133 -4.34 15.73 12.66
CA HIS A 133 -3.62 15.10 11.55
C HIS A 133 -2.28 15.80 11.30
N ASN A 134 -1.32 15.03 10.80
CA ASN A 134 0.02 15.51 10.43
C ASN A 134 0.90 16.06 11.56
N LYS A 135 0.61 15.70 12.81
CA LYS A 135 1.47 16.01 13.96
C LYS A 135 2.03 14.75 14.62
N HIS A 136 3.26 14.89 15.14
CA HIS A 136 3.79 13.89 16.06
C HIS A 136 3.23 14.17 17.46
N ILE A 137 2.81 13.12 18.15
CA ILE A 137 2.08 13.22 19.41
C ILE A 137 2.62 12.16 20.37
N ASP A 138 2.88 12.57 21.61
CA ASP A 138 3.08 11.64 22.74
C ASP A 138 1.71 11.13 23.18
N VAL A 139 1.47 9.84 22.96
CA VAL A 139 0.18 9.19 23.21
C VAL A 139 0.24 8.23 24.41
N THR A 140 1.29 8.35 25.24
CA THR A 140 1.61 7.40 26.31
C THR A 140 0.46 7.20 27.29
N GLU A 141 -0.08 8.30 27.82
CA GLU A 141 -1.12 8.26 28.85
C GLU A 141 -2.42 7.65 28.31
N SER A 142 -2.87 8.09 27.13
CA SER A 142 -4.11 7.62 26.51
C SER A 142 -4.02 6.14 26.10
N ILE A 143 -2.90 5.70 25.54
CA ILE A 143 -2.69 4.27 25.24
C ILE A 143 -2.76 3.44 26.52
N ASN A 144 -2.09 3.88 27.60
CA ASN A 144 -2.12 3.15 28.87
C ASN A 144 -3.54 3.08 29.45
N GLN A 145 -4.31 4.17 29.38
CA GLN A 145 -5.71 4.20 29.79
C GLN A 145 -6.57 3.22 28.98
N ILE A 146 -6.48 3.21 27.65
CA ILE A 146 -7.21 2.26 26.80
C ILE A 146 -6.82 0.82 27.15
N PHE A 147 -5.52 0.55 27.31
CA PHE A 147 -5.05 -0.77 27.70
C PHE A 147 -5.62 -1.24 29.04
N THR A 148 -5.98 -0.38 29.99
CA THR A 148 -6.57 -0.83 31.26
C THR A 148 -7.87 -1.65 31.09
N LYS A 149 -8.63 -1.39 30.02
CA LYS A 149 -9.94 -2.00 29.74
C LYS A 149 -9.89 -3.47 29.32
N TYR A 150 -8.73 -3.96 28.87
CA TYR A 150 -8.60 -5.29 28.25
C TYR A 150 -7.88 -6.29 29.17
N PRO A 151 -7.94 -7.61 28.90
CA PRO A 151 -7.14 -8.59 29.63
C PRO A 151 -5.63 -8.47 29.34
N ASN A 152 -4.78 -8.80 30.31
CA ASN A 152 -3.32 -8.70 30.17
C ASN A 152 -2.75 -9.52 28.99
N LYS A 153 -3.34 -10.66 28.67
CA LYS A 153 -2.94 -11.49 27.51
C LYS A 153 -3.13 -10.72 26.20
N VAL A 154 -4.30 -10.12 26.01
CA VAL A 154 -4.67 -9.30 24.85
C VAL A 154 -3.73 -8.09 24.73
N LYS A 155 -3.51 -7.35 25.83
CA LYS A 155 -2.59 -6.21 25.87
C LYS A 155 -1.20 -6.57 25.38
N LYS A 156 -0.63 -7.68 25.88
CA LYS A 156 0.73 -8.12 25.53
C LYS A 156 0.84 -8.47 24.04
N LEU A 157 -0.13 -9.20 23.52
CA LEU A 157 -0.20 -9.56 22.11
C LEU A 157 -0.32 -8.30 21.23
N VAL A 158 -1.33 -7.47 21.47
CA VAL A 158 -1.57 -6.26 20.67
C VAL A 158 -0.41 -5.26 20.78
N SER A 159 0.17 -5.06 21.97
CA SER A 159 1.36 -4.22 22.13
C SER A 159 2.53 -4.71 21.29
N SER A 160 2.72 -6.02 21.17
CA SER A 160 3.79 -6.59 20.35
C SER A 160 3.59 -6.32 18.86
N LEU A 161 2.34 -6.20 18.41
CA LEU A 161 1.98 -5.90 17.03
C LEU A 161 2.01 -4.41 16.72
N LEU A 162 1.65 -3.55 17.69
CA LEU A 162 1.48 -2.12 17.43
C LEU A 162 2.68 -1.25 17.79
N ILE A 163 3.64 -1.76 18.56
CA ILE A 163 4.73 -0.95 19.10
C ILE A 163 6.09 -1.39 18.55
N HIS A 164 6.77 -0.46 17.92
CA HIS A 164 8.18 -0.56 17.56
C HIS A 164 9.06 -0.26 18.76
N LYS A 165 10.00 -1.18 19.05
CA LYS A 165 11.09 -0.92 20.01
C LYS A 165 12.29 -0.27 19.35
N LYS A 166 12.50 -0.58 18.07
CA LYS A 166 13.50 -0.03 17.16
C LYS A 166 12.86 -0.02 15.78
N VAL A 167 13.17 0.98 14.97
CA VAL A 167 12.61 1.16 13.63
C VAL A 167 13.75 1.29 12.64
N ASN A 168 13.60 0.71 11.45
CA ASN A 168 14.52 0.77 10.33
C ASN A 168 15.96 0.41 10.72
N CYS A 169 16.14 -0.45 11.72
CA CYS A 169 17.48 -0.78 12.26
C CYS A 169 18.37 -1.49 11.23
N GLU A 170 17.75 -2.21 10.30
CA GLU A 170 18.41 -2.90 9.20
C GLU A 170 18.69 -2.00 7.98
N PHE A 171 18.16 -0.77 7.95
CA PHE A 171 18.35 0.19 6.86
C PHE A 171 19.71 0.91 6.96
N LYS A 172 20.78 0.26 6.50
CA LYS A 172 22.16 0.77 6.59
C LYS A 172 22.56 1.58 5.35
N SER A 173 22.20 1.11 4.18
CA SER A 173 22.52 1.71 2.87
C SER A 173 21.27 1.84 2.00
N ILE A 174 21.41 2.47 0.83
CA ILE A 174 20.33 2.57 -0.15
C ILE A 174 19.87 1.22 -0.73
N TYR A 175 20.68 0.17 -0.59
CA TYR A 175 20.31 -1.19 -1.02
C TYR A 175 19.50 -1.94 0.03
N ASP A 176 19.30 -1.35 1.22
CA ASP A 176 18.51 -1.94 2.30
C ASP A 176 17.05 -1.47 2.30
N LEU A 177 16.55 -0.85 1.22
CA LEU A 177 15.17 -0.32 1.14
C LEU A 177 14.11 -1.39 1.40
N GLY A 178 14.36 -2.65 1.02
CA GLY A 178 13.50 -3.78 1.36
C GLY A 178 13.41 -4.12 2.86
N LYS A 179 14.29 -3.54 3.68
CA LYS A 179 14.41 -3.81 5.12
C LYS A 179 13.82 -2.70 5.99
N THR A 180 13.23 -1.67 5.39
CA THR A 180 12.50 -0.64 6.14
C THR A 180 11.21 -1.23 6.72
N ASP A 181 10.87 -0.86 7.94
CA ASP A 181 9.72 -1.41 8.68
C ASP A 181 8.89 -0.35 9.42
N PHE A 182 9.16 0.94 9.22
CA PHE A 182 8.46 2.02 9.94
C PHE A 182 6.93 1.93 9.82
N ASN A 183 6.41 1.59 8.64
CA ASN A 183 4.98 1.48 8.37
C ASN A 183 4.33 0.19 8.90
N ARG A 184 5.11 -0.77 9.43
CA ARG A 184 4.57 -2.05 9.92
C ARG A 184 3.80 -1.92 11.23
N LYS A 185 4.07 -0.88 12.02
CA LYS A 185 3.41 -0.63 13.30
C LYS A 185 3.18 0.86 13.49
N PRO A 186 2.07 1.27 14.12
CA PRO A 186 1.72 2.68 14.25
C PRO A 186 2.56 3.43 15.29
N PHE A 187 3.05 2.75 16.34
CA PHE A 187 3.69 3.42 17.47
C PHE A 187 5.18 3.14 17.55
N ILE A 188 5.94 4.13 18.00
CA ILE A 188 7.37 4.00 18.32
C ILE A 188 7.56 4.26 19.82
N LYS A 189 8.25 3.34 20.50
CA LYS A 189 8.63 3.52 21.90
C LYS A 189 9.98 4.22 22.01
N VAL A 190 10.02 5.39 22.66
CA VAL A 190 11.25 6.15 22.96
C VAL A 190 11.27 6.47 24.46
N ASN A 191 12.33 6.04 25.17
CA ASN A 191 12.51 6.30 26.61
C ASN A 191 11.25 6.06 27.46
N SER A 192 10.60 4.90 27.25
CA SER A 192 9.34 4.48 27.91
C SER A 192 8.06 5.19 27.48
N ARG A 193 8.13 6.18 26.60
CA ARG A 193 6.97 6.86 26.02
C ARG A 193 6.59 6.27 24.66
N TYR A 194 5.32 6.35 24.32
CA TYR A 194 4.77 5.92 23.04
C TYR A 194 4.45 7.14 22.18
N PHE A 195 5.04 7.18 20.99
CA PHE A 195 4.83 8.25 20.03
C PHE A 195 4.09 7.73 18.81
N PHE A 196 3.14 8.53 18.34
CA PHE A 196 2.55 8.43 17.01
C PHE A 196 3.05 9.60 16.18
N PHE A 197 3.55 9.35 14.96
CA PHE A 197 4.26 10.37 14.19
C PHE A 197 3.40 11.08 13.15
N ASN A 198 2.60 10.33 12.38
CA ASN A 198 1.83 10.89 11.27
C ASN A 198 0.79 9.87 10.74
N HIS A 199 -0.44 10.34 10.49
CA HIS A 199 -1.54 9.53 9.94
C HIS A 199 -1.26 8.95 8.57
N SER A 200 -0.69 9.72 7.64
CA SER A 200 -0.42 9.26 6.28
C SER A 200 0.62 8.15 6.22
N PHE A 201 1.53 8.02 7.20
CA PHE A 201 2.66 7.09 7.13
C PHE A 201 2.53 5.89 8.07
N PHE A 202 2.06 6.13 9.31
CA PHE A 202 2.09 5.13 10.38
C PHE A 202 0.74 4.45 10.61
N TYR A 203 -0.36 5.06 10.15
CA TYR A 203 -1.70 4.53 10.42
C TYR A 203 -1.96 3.17 9.75
N ILE A 204 -1.29 2.87 8.64
CA ILE A 204 -1.32 1.55 7.99
C ILE A 204 -0.81 0.42 8.92
N GLY A 205 -0.03 0.74 9.95
CA GLY A 205 0.38 -0.25 10.95
C GLY A 205 -0.79 -0.93 11.66
N PHE A 206 -1.93 -0.24 11.81
CA PHE A 206 -3.14 -0.86 12.37
C PHE A 206 -3.73 -1.92 11.43
N TYR A 207 -3.72 -1.67 10.12
CA TYR A 207 -4.13 -2.64 9.09
C TYR A 207 -3.28 -3.90 9.15
N TYR A 208 -1.95 -3.77 9.21
CA TYR A 208 -1.07 -4.94 9.31
C TYR A 208 -1.28 -5.74 10.60
N ALA A 209 -1.55 -5.06 11.72
CA ALA A 209 -1.88 -5.74 12.97
C ALA A 209 -3.21 -6.53 12.86
N PHE A 210 -4.23 -5.99 12.18
CA PHE A 210 -5.46 -6.71 11.88
C PHE A 210 -5.19 -7.98 11.07
N LEU A 211 -4.44 -7.88 9.97
CA LEU A 211 -4.14 -9.05 9.13
C LEU A 211 -3.41 -10.16 9.91
N GLU A 212 -2.52 -9.79 10.82
CA GLU A 212 -1.80 -10.75 11.67
C GLU A 212 -2.74 -11.45 12.66
N ILE A 213 -3.66 -10.71 13.30
CA ILE A 213 -4.67 -11.32 14.18
C ILE A 213 -5.62 -12.24 13.40
N LEU A 214 -6.07 -11.82 12.20
CA LEU A 214 -6.89 -12.64 11.32
C LEU A 214 -6.18 -13.96 10.96
N TYR A 215 -4.89 -13.88 10.63
CA TYR A 215 -4.09 -15.06 10.34
C TYR A 215 -4.02 -16.03 11.54
N GLN A 216 -3.84 -15.51 12.75
CA GLN A 216 -3.82 -16.30 14.00
C GLN A 216 -5.15 -17.03 14.29
N ILE A 217 -6.27 -16.55 13.73
CA ILE A 217 -7.59 -17.19 13.82
C ILE A 217 -7.96 -18.00 12.55
N ASN A 218 -6.97 -18.44 11.77
CA ASN A 218 -7.12 -19.26 10.56
C ASN A 218 -7.85 -18.58 9.39
N ILE A 219 -7.78 -17.26 9.32
CA ILE A 219 -8.16 -16.48 8.14
C ILE A 219 -6.86 -16.19 7.37
N ASP A 220 -6.51 -17.14 6.51
CA ASP A 220 -5.32 -17.08 5.66
C ASP A 220 -5.39 -15.94 4.63
N SER A 221 -4.28 -15.73 3.90
CA SER A 221 -4.19 -14.65 2.90
C SER A 221 -5.23 -14.71 1.79
N LYS A 222 -5.75 -15.90 1.44
CA LYS A 222 -6.80 -16.04 0.43
C LYS A 222 -8.12 -15.51 0.98
N LYS A 223 -8.50 -15.91 2.19
CA LYS A 223 -9.70 -15.41 2.88
C LYS A 223 -9.61 -13.91 3.17
N GLN A 224 -8.41 -13.41 3.51
CA GLN A 224 -8.18 -11.97 3.67
C GLN A 224 -8.36 -11.20 2.35
N GLY A 225 -8.01 -11.79 1.21
CA GLY A 225 -8.31 -11.22 -0.11
C GLY A 225 -9.81 -11.05 -0.35
N LEU A 226 -10.60 -12.09 -0.05
CA LEU A 226 -12.06 -12.04 -0.14
C LEU A 226 -12.66 -10.96 0.78
N LEU A 227 -12.14 -10.81 2.00
CA LEU A 227 -12.59 -9.74 2.92
C LEU A 227 -12.35 -8.33 2.34
N LEU A 228 -11.27 -8.14 1.57
CA LEU A 228 -10.97 -6.87 0.90
C LEU A 228 -11.94 -6.60 -0.25
N GLU A 229 -12.28 -7.61 -1.04
CA GLU A 229 -13.29 -7.53 -2.10
C GLU A 229 -14.68 -7.22 -1.52
N GLU A 230 -15.07 -7.92 -0.45
CA GLU A 230 -16.32 -7.65 0.27
C GLU A 230 -16.36 -6.23 0.87
N PHE A 231 -15.22 -5.70 1.32
CA PHE A 231 -15.14 -4.32 1.77
C PHE A 231 -15.30 -3.31 0.63
N ALA A 232 -14.73 -3.59 -0.54
CA ALA A 232 -14.91 -2.76 -1.73
C ALA A 232 -16.39 -2.71 -2.15
N GLU A 233 -17.06 -3.87 -2.14
CA GLU A 233 -18.52 -3.97 -2.32
C GLU A 233 -19.30 -3.17 -1.26
N HIS A 234 -18.98 -3.35 0.02
CA HIS A 234 -19.62 -2.62 1.10
C HIS A 234 -19.50 -1.09 0.93
N SER A 235 -18.32 -0.63 0.51
CA SER A 235 -18.06 0.79 0.27
C SER A 235 -18.91 1.33 -0.90
N LEU A 236 -19.12 0.53 -1.95
CA LEU A 236 -19.93 0.90 -3.10
C LEU A 236 -21.44 0.80 -2.88
N ASN A 237 -21.91 -0.06 -1.96
CA ASN A 237 -23.31 -0.12 -1.57
C ASN A 237 -23.85 1.21 -1.01
N SER A 238 -22.96 2.05 -0.48
CA SER A 238 -23.31 3.42 -0.05
C SER A 238 -23.44 4.42 -1.21
N SER A 239 -23.08 4.02 -2.43
CA SER A 239 -23.11 4.84 -3.64
C SER A 239 -24.38 4.58 -4.47
N LYS A 240 -24.74 5.54 -5.35
CA LYS A 240 -25.83 5.37 -6.33
C LYS A 240 -25.39 4.64 -7.61
N GLN A 241 -24.18 4.09 -7.63
CA GLN A 241 -23.61 3.48 -8.84
C GLN A 241 -24.17 2.07 -9.03
N ASN A 242 -24.40 1.69 -10.29
CA ASN A 242 -24.70 0.30 -10.62
C ASN A 242 -23.37 -0.47 -10.62
N PHE A 243 -23.26 -1.50 -9.79
CA PHE A 243 -22.03 -2.28 -9.69
C PHE A 243 -22.32 -3.77 -9.52
N ILE A 244 -21.36 -4.59 -9.92
CA ILE A 244 -21.34 -6.05 -9.72
C ILE A 244 -20.01 -6.39 -9.08
N SER A 245 -20.03 -7.06 -7.94
CA SER A 245 -18.84 -7.49 -7.21
C SER A 245 -18.84 -8.99 -6.97
N ASN A 246 -17.64 -9.57 -6.92
CA ASN A 246 -17.36 -10.96 -6.58
C ASN A 246 -18.36 -11.95 -7.22
N ASN A 247 -18.47 -11.88 -8.54
CA ASN A 247 -19.48 -12.63 -9.28
C ASN A 247 -18.87 -13.27 -10.53
N GLU A 248 -19.54 -14.30 -11.03
CA GLU A 248 -19.09 -15.07 -12.18
C GLU A 248 -20.16 -15.15 -13.26
N TYR A 249 -19.72 -15.35 -14.49
CA TYR A 249 -20.59 -15.67 -15.62
C TYR A 249 -20.06 -16.88 -16.38
N LYS A 250 -21.00 -17.63 -16.99
CA LYS A 250 -20.66 -18.81 -17.79
C LYS A 250 -20.20 -18.40 -19.18
N VAL A 251 -19.22 -19.12 -19.72
CA VAL A 251 -18.72 -18.97 -21.09
C VAL A 251 -19.04 -20.25 -21.85
N TYR A 252 -19.96 -20.16 -22.80
CA TYR A 252 -20.42 -21.31 -23.58
C TYR A 252 -19.43 -21.68 -24.69
N LYS A 253 -19.47 -22.94 -25.14
CA LYS A 253 -18.53 -23.49 -26.13
C LYS A 253 -18.30 -22.60 -27.38
N PRO A 254 -19.32 -21.99 -28.02
CA PRO A 254 -19.09 -21.09 -29.15
C PRO A 254 -18.24 -19.87 -28.77
N GLN A 255 -18.52 -19.28 -27.60
CA GLN A 255 -17.83 -18.10 -27.07
C GLN A 255 -16.38 -18.43 -26.69
N LYS A 256 -16.16 -19.63 -26.12
CA LYS A 256 -14.82 -20.15 -25.78
C LYS A 256 -13.95 -20.26 -27.02
N THR A 257 -14.47 -20.87 -28.09
CA THR A 257 -13.75 -21.03 -29.36
C THR A 257 -13.43 -19.68 -29.99
N GLU A 258 -14.41 -18.78 -30.07
CA GLU A 258 -14.25 -17.48 -30.71
C GLU A 258 -13.24 -16.57 -30.01
N LEU A 259 -13.23 -16.55 -28.67
CA LEU A 259 -12.35 -15.68 -27.89
C LEU A 259 -11.08 -16.36 -27.39
N ASN A 260 -10.88 -17.65 -27.69
CA ASN A 260 -9.82 -18.49 -27.14
C ASN A 260 -9.79 -18.50 -25.60
N ILE A 261 -10.97 -18.65 -24.99
CA ILE A 261 -11.15 -18.72 -23.54
C ILE A 261 -11.21 -20.19 -23.12
N LYS A 262 -10.24 -20.64 -22.31
CA LYS A 262 -10.16 -22.04 -21.86
C LYS A 262 -11.15 -22.39 -20.75
N SER A 263 -11.49 -21.43 -19.89
CA SER A 263 -12.38 -21.64 -18.74
C SER A 263 -13.85 -21.68 -19.15
N ASP A 264 -14.67 -22.44 -18.41
CA ASP A 264 -16.15 -22.46 -18.55
C ASP A 264 -16.83 -21.33 -17.76
N THR A 265 -16.11 -20.71 -16.84
CA THR A 265 -16.55 -19.53 -16.08
C THR A 265 -15.48 -18.46 -16.09
N LEU A 266 -15.91 -17.21 -16.03
CA LEU A 266 -15.06 -16.06 -15.78
C LEU A 266 -15.58 -15.30 -14.57
N GLU A 267 -14.65 -14.93 -13.69
CA GLU A 267 -14.88 -14.23 -12.43
C GLU A 267 -14.54 -12.75 -12.60
N VAL A 268 -15.36 -11.89 -12.02
CA VAL A 268 -15.19 -10.44 -11.99
C VAL A 268 -15.16 -10.00 -10.53
N ASP A 269 -14.02 -9.48 -10.09
CA ASP A 269 -13.85 -8.97 -8.72
C ASP A 269 -14.78 -7.76 -8.50
N LEU A 270 -14.74 -6.79 -9.42
CA LEU A 270 -15.62 -5.63 -9.38
C LEU A 270 -15.82 -5.02 -10.78
N LEU A 271 -17.07 -4.67 -11.09
CA LEU A 271 -17.49 -3.96 -12.28
C LEU A 271 -18.40 -2.81 -11.85
N ILE A 272 -18.13 -1.61 -12.37
CA ILE A 272 -18.98 -0.44 -12.17
C ILE A 272 -19.49 0.02 -13.53
N GLN A 273 -20.81 0.15 -13.66
CA GLN A 273 -21.45 0.66 -14.86
C GLN A 273 -22.12 2.00 -14.56
N ASN A 274 -21.83 2.99 -15.42
CA ASN A 274 -22.63 4.19 -15.53
C ASN A 274 -23.26 4.25 -16.94
N GLU A 275 -23.97 5.34 -17.24
CA GLU A 275 -24.69 5.50 -18.52
C GLU A 275 -23.77 5.43 -19.75
N ASN A 276 -22.49 5.81 -19.60
CA ASN A 276 -21.57 6.04 -20.72
C ASN A 276 -20.38 5.07 -20.74
N SER A 277 -20.17 4.28 -19.69
CA SER A 277 -18.94 3.49 -19.54
C SER A 277 -19.13 2.31 -18.59
N ILE A 278 -18.31 1.29 -18.83
CA ILE A 278 -18.11 0.15 -17.94
C ILE A 278 -16.66 0.19 -17.47
N ALA A 279 -16.45 0.26 -16.17
CA ALA A 279 -15.14 0.13 -15.54
C ALA A 279 -15.03 -1.27 -14.93
N LEU A 280 -13.95 -1.98 -15.26
CA LEU A 280 -13.63 -3.30 -14.72
C LEU A 280 -12.42 -3.17 -13.80
N PHE A 281 -12.51 -3.75 -12.61
CA PHE A 281 -11.47 -3.70 -11.60
C PHE A 281 -11.07 -5.12 -11.23
N GLU A 282 -9.75 -5.34 -11.21
CA GLU A 282 -9.14 -6.53 -10.65
C GLU A 282 -8.47 -6.12 -9.34
N ILE A 283 -8.91 -6.66 -8.22
CA ILE A 283 -8.45 -6.26 -6.90
C ILE A 283 -7.30 -7.19 -6.50
N LYS A 284 -6.15 -6.61 -6.13
CA LYS A 284 -4.97 -7.36 -5.70
C LYS A 284 -4.43 -6.83 -4.38
N ASN A 285 -4.23 -7.73 -3.43
CA ASN A 285 -3.60 -7.44 -2.14
C ASN A 285 -2.05 -7.47 -2.20
N ARG A 286 -1.43 -7.09 -3.32
CA ARG A 286 0.03 -7.22 -3.50
C ARG A 286 0.71 -5.88 -3.75
N VAL A 287 1.60 -5.53 -2.83
CA VAL A 287 2.65 -4.51 -3.01
C VAL A 287 3.94 -5.22 -3.43
N LEU A 288 4.86 -4.52 -4.09
CA LEU A 288 6.23 -5.02 -4.33
C LEU A 288 6.79 -5.67 -3.06
N ILE A 289 7.28 -6.91 -3.19
CA ILE A 289 7.85 -7.63 -2.06
C ILE A 289 9.16 -6.96 -1.61
N LYS A 290 9.62 -7.28 -0.40
CA LYS A 290 10.86 -6.71 0.16
C LYS A 290 12.05 -6.82 -0.80
N ASN A 291 12.22 -7.98 -1.43
CA ASN A 291 13.32 -8.20 -2.37
C ASN A 291 13.21 -7.30 -3.60
N SER A 292 11.99 -7.09 -4.10
CA SER A 292 11.73 -6.17 -5.22
C SER A 292 12.02 -4.72 -4.83
N LYS A 293 11.55 -4.27 -3.65
CA LYS A 293 11.86 -2.92 -3.14
C LYS A 293 13.36 -2.68 -2.93
N GLY A 294 14.14 -3.75 -2.68
CA GLY A 294 15.60 -3.70 -2.59
C GLY A 294 16.33 -3.61 -3.94
N GLY A 295 15.60 -3.59 -5.06
CA GLY A 295 16.20 -3.51 -6.40
C GLY A 295 16.67 -4.85 -6.95
N ASN A 296 15.97 -5.96 -6.64
CA ASN A 296 16.27 -7.24 -7.29
C ASN A 296 15.37 -7.44 -8.53
N GLY A 297 15.97 -7.29 -9.71
CA GLY A 297 15.26 -7.27 -10.99
C GLY A 297 14.45 -8.52 -11.29
N TYR A 298 14.90 -9.70 -10.85
CA TYR A 298 14.14 -10.93 -11.03
C TYR A 298 12.83 -10.91 -10.23
N TYR A 299 12.91 -10.51 -8.95
CA TYR A 299 11.71 -10.39 -8.11
C TYR A 299 10.80 -9.25 -8.58
N ILE A 300 11.37 -8.13 -9.06
CA ILE A 300 10.60 -7.03 -9.65
C ILE A 300 9.82 -7.52 -10.86
N LEU A 301 10.47 -8.23 -11.80
CA LEU A 301 9.81 -8.78 -12.97
C LEU A 301 8.72 -9.79 -12.58
N ASN A 302 8.99 -10.66 -11.61
CA ASN A 302 7.98 -11.60 -11.14
C ASN A 302 6.77 -10.86 -10.55
N ASP A 303 6.99 -9.89 -9.66
CA ASP A 303 5.92 -9.08 -9.08
C ASP A 303 5.11 -8.36 -10.16
N LEU A 304 5.76 -7.76 -11.16
CA LEU A 304 5.10 -7.07 -12.28
C LEU A 304 4.29 -8.04 -13.15
N VAL A 305 4.83 -9.22 -13.46
CA VAL A 305 4.09 -10.25 -14.22
C VAL A 305 2.87 -10.72 -13.44
N GLU A 306 3.04 -10.98 -12.15
CA GLU A 306 1.97 -11.52 -11.32
C GLU A 306 0.89 -10.49 -10.98
N SER A 307 1.27 -9.23 -10.75
CA SER A 307 0.33 -8.17 -10.35
C SER A 307 -0.27 -7.41 -11.53
N LEU A 308 0.51 -7.13 -12.58
CA LEU A 308 0.05 -6.30 -13.70
C LEU A 308 -0.35 -7.16 -14.90
N VAL A 309 0.54 -8.03 -15.39
CA VAL A 309 0.27 -8.78 -16.64
C VAL A 309 -0.89 -9.75 -16.47
N LYS A 310 -0.94 -10.51 -15.38
CA LYS A 310 -2.06 -11.42 -15.09
C LYS A 310 -3.38 -10.65 -14.95
N SER A 311 -3.38 -9.55 -14.18
CA SER A 311 -4.58 -8.71 -13.98
C SER A 311 -5.07 -8.09 -15.28
N GLN A 312 -4.18 -7.53 -16.11
CA GLN A 312 -4.53 -6.99 -17.43
C GLN A 312 -5.04 -8.09 -18.36
N THR A 313 -4.47 -9.30 -18.30
CA THR A 313 -4.95 -10.44 -19.08
C THR A 313 -6.37 -10.84 -18.67
N GLN A 314 -6.69 -10.81 -17.36
CA GLN A 314 -8.03 -11.08 -16.85
C GLN A 314 -9.03 -10.01 -17.28
N LEU A 315 -8.72 -8.73 -17.05
CA LEU A 315 -9.53 -7.59 -17.49
C LEU A 315 -9.77 -7.60 -19.00
N ASN A 316 -8.76 -7.94 -19.80
CA ASN A 316 -8.90 -8.01 -21.26
C ASN A 316 -9.84 -9.13 -21.71
N LYS A 317 -9.94 -10.25 -20.99
CA LYS A 317 -10.95 -11.30 -21.30
C LYS A 317 -12.36 -10.73 -21.18
N HIS A 318 -12.65 -10.01 -20.11
CA HIS A 318 -13.96 -9.38 -19.90
C HIS A 318 -14.24 -8.31 -20.95
N LYS A 319 -13.27 -7.44 -21.23
CA LYS A 319 -13.39 -6.41 -22.28
C LYS A 319 -13.72 -7.04 -23.64
N ARG A 320 -12.96 -8.06 -24.06
CA ARG A 320 -13.20 -8.76 -25.33
C ARG A 320 -14.57 -9.42 -25.37
N TYR A 321 -14.99 -10.05 -24.26
CA TYR A 321 -16.30 -10.66 -24.14
C TYR A 321 -17.43 -9.64 -24.31
N LEU A 322 -17.41 -8.55 -23.53
CA LEU A 322 -18.41 -7.46 -23.62
C LEU A 322 -18.44 -6.80 -24.99
N THR A 323 -17.26 -6.54 -25.59
CA THR A 323 -17.19 -5.90 -26.90
C THR A 323 -17.83 -6.77 -27.99
N LYS A 324 -17.62 -8.09 -27.91
CA LYS A 324 -18.08 -9.05 -28.92
C LYS A 324 -19.55 -9.43 -28.75
N PHE A 325 -19.95 -9.78 -27.53
CA PHE A 325 -21.29 -10.32 -27.25
C PHE A 325 -22.28 -9.29 -26.73
N LYS A 326 -21.82 -8.06 -26.45
CA LYS A 326 -22.62 -6.89 -26.00
C LYS A 326 -23.34 -7.05 -24.67
N GLU A 327 -23.39 -8.25 -24.10
CA GLU A 327 -24.04 -8.52 -22.84
C GLU A 327 -23.23 -9.55 -22.03
N ILE A 328 -23.18 -9.36 -20.70
CA ILE A 328 -22.87 -10.41 -19.74
C ILE A 328 -24.12 -10.64 -18.89
N THR A 329 -24.51 -11.90 -18.73
CA THR A 329 -25.46 -12.33 -17.70
C THR A 329 -24.69 -13.12 -16.63
N PHE A 330 -24.68 -12.59 -15.41
CA PHE A 330 -24.01 -13.19 -14.26
C PHE A 330 -24.85 -14.31 -13.63
N LYS A 331 -24.24 -15.12 -12.76
CA LYS A 331 -24.90 -16.27 -12.11
C LYS A 331 -26.12 -15.87 -11.28
N ASP A 332 -26.09 -14.70 -10.67
CA ASP A 332 -27.20 -14.11 -9.90
C ASP A 332 -28.26 -13.43 -10.78
N LYS A 333 -28.16 -13.56 -12.10
CA LYS A 333 -29.04 -12.98 -13.13
C LYS A 333 -28.90 -11.48 -13.33
N GLN A 334 -27.95 -10.82 -12.66
CA GLN A 334 -27.59 -9.44 -13.00
C GLN A 334 -27.03 -9.39 -14.43
N LYS A 335 -27.28 -8.27 -15.10
CA LYS A 335 -26.90 -8.09 -16.50
C LYS A 335 -26.14 -6.79 -16.69
N ILE A 336 -25.11 -6.86 -17.51
CA ILE A 336 -24.37 -5.70 -17.99
C ILE A 336 -24.47 -5.69 -19.51
N ILE A 337 -24.92 -4.56 -20.04
CA ILE A 337 -25.07 -4.34 -21.48
C ILE A 337 -24.06 -3.27 -21.90
N PHE A 338 -23.20 -3.63 -22.84
CA PHE A 338 -22.29 -2.72 -23.51
C PHE A 338 -23.00 -2.15 -24.75
N LYS A 339 -23.45 -0.90 -24.62
CA LYS A 339 -24.14 -0.16 -25.69
C LYS A 339 -23.18 0.18 -26.82
#